data_AF-A0A661XC37-F1
#
_entry.id   AF-A0A661XC37-F1
#
_cell.length_a   1.000
_cell.length_b   1.000
_cell.length_c   1.000
_cell.angle_alpha   90.00
_cell.angle_beta   90.00
_cell.angle_gamma   90.00
#
_symmetry.space_group_name_H-M   'P 1'
#
loop_
_entity.id
_entity.type
_entity.pdbx_description
1 polymer ?
#
loop_
_entity_poly.entity_id
_entity_poly.type
_entity_poly.pdbx_seq_one_letter_code
_entity_poly.pdbx_strand_id
1 'polypeptide(L)' 'KKYDGVLLLNYGYFKNKVQVYFRASKRSFNFSKIIENMKKVGYNIGGKKDVFGAIVSVKRINRFLRILFEYIK' A
#
# COMPACT_ATOMS: atom_id res chain seq x y z
N LYS A 1 3.62 16.28 -8.32
CA LYS A 1 2.76 15.38 -9.16
C LYS A 1 1.46 15.14 -8.40
N LYS A 2 0.29 15.38 -8.99
CA LYS A 2 -1.00 14.92 -8.43
C LYS A 2 -1.02 13.39 -8.56
N TYR A 3 -1.04 12.68 -7.45
CA TYR A 3 -1.27 11.24 -7.46
C TYR A 3 -2.78 11.01 -7.63
N ASP A 4 -3.17 10.13 -8.55
CA ASP A 4 -4.57 9.79 -8.83
C ASP A 4 -5.14 8.84 -7.75
N GLY A 5 -5.04 9.23 -6.48
CA GLY A 5 -5.54 8.44 -5.37
C GLY A 5 -5.22 9.03 -3.99
N VAL A 6 -5.77 8.37 -2.97
CA VAL A 6 -5.57 8.72 -1.56
C VAL A 6 -4.87 7.56 -0.86
N LEU A 7 -3.76 7.87 -0.19
CA LEU A 7 -3.03 6.96 0.71
C LEU A 7 -3.28 7.40 2.15
N LEU A 8 -3.76 6.48 2.97
CA LEU A 8 -3.96 6.67 4.41
C LEU A 8 -3.05 5.73 5.18
N LEU A 9 -2.40 6.27 6.21
CA LEU A 9 -1.57 5.55 7.17
C LEU A 9 -2.18 5.71 8.55
N ASN A 10 -2.71 4.62 9.10
CA ASN A 10 -3.24 4.60 10.46
C ASN A 10 -2.22 4.00 11.42
N TYR A 11 -1.78 4.80 12.38
CA TYR A 11 -0.88 4.42 13.46
C TYR A 11 -1.68 4.27 14.76
N GLY A 12 -1.14 3.54 15.74
CA GLY A 12 -1.72 3.49 17.09
C GLY A 12 -2.77 2.39 17.33
N TYR A 13 -3.48 1.91 16.30
CA TYR A 13 -4.39 0.76 16.47
C TYR A 13 -3.63 -0.55 16.81
N PHE A 14 -2.44 -0.73 16.21
CA PHE A 14 -1.54 -1.84 16.53
C PHE A 14 -0.23 -1.29 17.09
N LYS A 15 0.20 -1.79 18.26
CA LYS A 15 1.40 -1.30 18.98
C LYS A 15 2.66 -1.17 18.11
N ASN A 16 2.87 -2.08 17.17
CA ASN A 16 4.08 -2.15 16.33
C ASN A 16 3.78 -2.26 14.83
N LYS A 17 2.56 -1.90 14.40
CA LYS A 17 2.14 -2.00 13.01
C LYS A 17 1.39 -0.75 12.57
N VAL A 18 1.40 -0.51 11.27
CA VAL A 18 0.71 0.57 10.58
C VAL A 18 -0.32 -0.09 9.66
N GLN A 19 -1.55 0.37 9.71
CA GLN A 19 -2.53 0.01 8.69
C GLN A 19 -2.35 0.96 7.53
N VAL A 20 -2.19 0.42 6.33
CA VAL A 20 -2.03 1.18 5.11
C VAL A 20 -3.26 0.95 4.26
N TYR A 21 -3.84 2.01 3.74
CA TYR A 21 -4.95 1.96 2.80
C TYR A 21 -4.66 2.86 1.61
N PHE A 22 -4.88 2.35 0.39
CA PHE A 22 -4.80 3.18 -0.80
C PHE A 22 -6.04 2.95 -1.65
N ARG A 23 -6.66 4.04 -2.10
CA ARG A 23 -7.72 4.01 -3.12
C ARG A 23 -7.36 4.93 -4.29
N ALA A 24 -7.33 4.38 -5.49
CA ALA A 24 -7.15 5.16 -6.71
C ALA A 24 -8.44 5.93 -7.04
N SER A 25 -8.29 7.16 -7.54
CA SER A 25 -9.39 7.99 -8.04
C SER A 25 -9.70 7.72 -9.50
N LYS A 26 -8.74 7.21 -10.29
CA LYS A 26 -8.95 6.79 -11.69
C LYS A 26 -8.98 5.29 -11.84
N ARG A 27 -9.86 4.80 -12.73
CA ARG A 27 -9.99 3.38 -13.11
C ARG A 27 -8.75 2.78 -13.78
N SER A 28 -7.77 3.60 -14.19
CA SER A 28 -6.57 3.14 -14.90
C SER A 28 -5.46 2.58 -14.01
N PHE A 29 -5.53 2.78 -12.68
CA PHE A 29 -4.59 2.14 -11.75
C PHE A 29 -5.02 0.70 -11.46
N ASN A 30 -4.08 -0.24 -11.57
CA ASN A 30 -4.29 -1.65 -11.28
C ASN A 30 -3.28 -2.16 -10.25
N PHE A 31 -3.69 -2.25 -8.99
CA PHE A 31 -2.84 -2.70 -7.89
C PHE A 31 -2.60 -4.21 -7.85
N SER A 32 -3.27 -5.03 -8.68
CA SER A 32 -3.15 -6.49 -8.61
C SER A 32 -1.69 -6.96 -8.69
N LYS A 33 -0.90 -6.38 -9.60
CA LYS A 33 0.52 -6.73 -9.79
C LYS A 33 1.38 -6.36 -8.58
N ILE A 34 1.19 -5.17 -8.00
CA ILE A 34 1.99 -4.75 -6.84
C ILE A 34 1.58 -5.51 -5.57
N ILE A 35 0.29 -5.83 -5.41
CA ILE A 35 -0.20 -6.68 -4.31
C ILE A 35 0.47 -8.06 -4.39
N GLU A 36 0.50 -8.68 -5.56
CA GLU A 36 1.17 -9.98 -5.75
C GLU A 36 2.66 -9.91 -5.43
N ASN A 37 3.37 -8.91 -5.97
CA ASN A 37 4.79 -8.73 -5.71
C ASN A 37 5.08 -8.49 -4.22
N MET A 38 4.29 -7.66 -3.54
CA MET A 38 4.48 -7.39 -2.12
C MET A 38 4.17 -8.60 -1.24
N LYS A 39 3.20 -9.45 -1.61
CA LYS A 39 2.98 -10.75 -0.95
C LYS A 39 4.22 -11.65 -1.05
N LYS A 40 4.85 -11.73 -2.23
CA LYS A 40 6.10 -12.51 -2.42
C LYS A 40 7.26 -12.02 -1.54
N VAL A 41 7.28 -10.73 -1.19
CA VAL A 41 8.28 -10.12 -0.29
C VAL A 41 7.85 -10.19 1.19
N GLY A 42 6.80 -10.95 1.50
CA GLY A 42 6.33 -11.22 2.86
C GLY A 42 5.62 -10.03 3.52
N TYR A 43 4.92 -9.20 2.74
CA TYR A 43 3.97 -8.22 3.29
C TYR A 43 2.56 -8.80 3.39
N ASN A 44 1.86 -8.47 4.48
CA ASN A 44 0.43 -8.72 4.61
C ASN A 44 -0.34 -7.61 3.89
N ILE A 45 -0.74 -7.87 2.64
CA ILE A 45 -1.44 -6.94 1.75
C ILE A 45 -2.51 -7.68 0.94
N GLY A 46 -3.64 -7.02 0.71
CA GLY A 46 -4.74 -7.53 -0.12
C GLY A 46 -5.58 -6.40 -0.68
N GLY A 47 -6.46 -6.70 -1.65
CA GLY A 47 -7.24 -5.68 -2.31
C GLY A 47 -7.84 -6.11 -3.64
N LYS A 48 -8.29 -5.11 -4.41
CA LYS A 48 -8.81 -5.22 -5.77
C LYS A 48 -7.96 -4.34 -6.70
N LYS A 49 -8.35 -4.22 -7.97
CA LYS A 49 -7.62 -3.43 -8.97
C LYS A 49 -7.40 -1.97 -8.56
N ASP A 50 -8.37 -1.34 -7.92
CA ASP A 50 -8.41 0.10 -7.63
C ASP A 50 -8.19 0.45 -6.15
N VAL A 51 -8.03 -0.56 -5.29
CA VAL A 51 -7.89 -0.38 -3.85
C VAL A 51 -7.02 -1.47 -3.23
N PHE A 52 -6.21 -1.13 -2.24
CA PHE A 52 -5.57 -2.12 -1.38
C PHE A 52 -5.55 -1.68 0.09
N GLY A 53 -5.43 -2.69 0.95
CA GLY A 53 -5.12 -2.54 2.36
C GLY A 53 -3.92 -3.41 2.74
N ALA A 54 -3.10 -2.94 3.67
CA ALA A 54 -1.97 -3.69 4.20
C ALA A 54 -1.78 -3.46 5.70
N ILE A 55 -1.21 -4.44 6.37
CA ILE A 55 -0.76 -4.33 7.76
C ILE A 55 0.76 -4.47 7.75
N VAL A 56 1.47 -3.38 8.05
CA VAL A 56 2.93 -3.30 7.87
C VAL A 56 3.59 -3.03 9.21
N SER A 57 4.68 -3.73 9.53
CA SER A 57 5.49 -3.39 10.71
C SER A 57 6.03 -1.96 10.60
N VAL A 58 6.03 -1.20 11.70
CA VAL A 58 6.62 0.16 11.73
C VAL A 58 8.07 0.15 11.25
N LYS A 59 8.84 -0.91 11.55
CA LYS A 59 10.24 -1.06 11.08
C LYS A 59 10.37 -1.19 9.57
N ARG A 60 9.30 -1.57 8.86
CA ARG A 60 9.29 -1.82 7.41
C ARG A 60 8.49 -0.77 6.63
N ILE A 61 7.84 0.20 7.28
CA ILE A 61 6.93 1.13 6.62
C ILE A 61 7.62 1.98 5.55
N ASN A 62 8.82 2.51 5.83
CA ASN A 62 9.56 3.32 4.87
C ASN A 62 9.95 2.53 3.61
N ARG A 63 10.36 1.27 3.77
CA ARG A 63 10.65 0.37 2.65
C ARG A 63 9.38 0.05 1.86
N PHE A 64 8.27 -0.20 2.54
CA PHE A 64 6.97 -0.44 1.92
C PHE A 64 6.54 0.77 1.06
N LEU A 65 6.61 1.98 1.63
CA LEU A 65 6.25 3.22 0.94
C LEU A 65 7.16 3.50 -0.25
N ARG A 66 8.47 3.22 -0.15
CA ARG A 66 9.40 3.36 -1.28
C ARG A 66 8.98 2.49 -2.46
N ILE A 67 8.73 1.20 -2.22
CA ILE A 67 8.29 0.25 -3.27
C ILE A 67 6.95 0.71 -3.88
N LEU A 68 6.01 1.15 -3.05
CA LEU A 68 4.72 1.65 -3.51
C LEU A 68 4.89 2.92 -4.38
N PHE A 69 5.68 3.89 -3.94
CA PHE A 69 5.90 5.14 -4.65
C PHE A 69 6.71 4.96 -5.95
N GLU A 70 7.59 3.97 -6.02
CA GLU A 70 8.24 3.55 -7.26
C GLU A 70 7.23 2.93 -8.24
N TYR A 71 6.26 2.17 -7.75
CA TYR A 71 5.23 1.54 -8.58
C TYR A 71 4.21 2.54 -9.14
N ILE A 72 3.80 3.55 -8.36
CA ILE A 72 2.78 4.53 -8.76
C ILE A 72 3.36 5.78 -9.45
N LYS A 73 4.68 5.84 -9.65
CA LYS A 73 5.39 7.01 -10.20
C LYS A 73 5.15 7.22 -11.69
#